data_AF-A3F8Q7-F1
#
_entry.id   AF-A3F8Q7-F1
#
_cell.length_a   1.000
_cell.length_b   1.000
_cell.length_c   1.000
_cell.angle_alpha   90.00
_cell.angle_beta   90.00
_cell.angle_gamma   90.00
#
_symmetry.space_group_name_H-M   'P 1'
#
loop_
_entity.id
_entity.type
_entity.pdbx_description
1 polymer ?
#
loop_
_entity_poly.entity_id
_entity_poly.type
_entity_poly.pdbx_seq_one_letter_code
_entity_poly.pdbx_strand_id
1 'polypeptide(L)'
;AAKMPPEAVKMSRMIDVIYFPILCILLVGTYHMHFMLLAGDWDFWLDWKDRQWWPVVTLIVGITYCAAIMYYLWVNYRQPFGATLCVVCLLVGEWLTRYWGFYWWSHYPINFVLPSTMIPGALVMDTCLLLTRSWLITALVGGGAFGLLFYPGNWPIFGPTHLPLVAEGVLLSVADYTGFLYVRTGTPEYVRLIEQGSLRTFGGHTTVIAAFFAAFVSMLMFLVWWYFGKLFCTSFYYVKGPRGRVAEKHDVTAFGEEGFPEG
;
A
#
# COMPACT_ATOMS: atom_id res chain seq x y z
N ALA A 1 -21.82 11.94 -20.68
CA ALA A 1 -22.85 12.38 -19.71
C ALA A 1 -23.82 13.43 -20.26
N ALA A 2 -23.35 14.48 -20.97
CA ALA A 2 -24.20 15.60 -21.42
C ALA A 2 -25.29 15.26 -22.47
N LYS A 3 -25.26 14.06 -23.08
CA LYS A 3 -26.27 13.59 -24.05
C LYS A 3 -27.16 12.45 -23.53
N MET A 4 -27.00 12.06 -22.26
CA MET A 4 -27.75 10.93 -21.69
C MET A 4 -29.07 11.44 -21.06
N PRO A 5 -30.17 10.68 -21.17
CA PRO A 5 -31.42 11.03 -20.51
C PRO A 5 -31.22 11.10 -18.98
N PRO A 6 -31.99 11.93 -18.26
CA PRO A 6 -31.81 12.15 -16.83
C PRO A 6 -31.88 10.85 -16.01
N GLU A 7 -32.67 9.89 -16.46
CA GLU A 7 -32.74 8.54 -15.85
C GLU A 7 -31.43 7.76 -15.99
N ALA A 8 -30.77 7.81 -17.14
CA ALA A 8 -29.47 7.16 -17.35
C ALA A 8 -28.36 7.81 -16.52
N VAL A 9 -28.40 9.13 -16.33
CA VAL A 9 -27.48 9.84 -15.42
C VAL A 9 -27.70 9.40 -13.97
N LYS A 10 -28.95 9.26 -13.54
CA LYS A 10 -29.30 8.77 -12.20
C LYS A 10 -28.82 7.33 -12.00
N MET A 11 -29.06 6.45 -12.97
CA MET A 11 -28.62 5.06 -12.93
C MET A 11 -27.08 4.95 -12.87
N SER A 12 -26.36 5.73 -13.69
CA SER A 12 -24.89 5.78 -13.64
C SER A 12 -24.37 6.16 -12.25
N ARG A 13 -24.96 7.20 -11.63
CA ARG A 13 -24.57 7.61 -10.27
C ARG A 13 -24.88 6.54 -9.23
N MET A 14 -25.99 5.80 -9.38
CA MET A 14 -26.31 4.68 -8.49
C MET A 14 -25.28 3.56 -8.62
N ILE A 15 -24.83 3.25 -9.85
CA ILE A 15 -23.77 2.27 -10.08
C ILE A 15 -22.48 2.73 -9.40
N ASP A 16 -22.09 4.00 -9.54
CA ASP A 16 -20.89 4.55 -8.89
C ASP A 16 -20.94 4.39 -7.36
N VAL A 17 -22.10 4.69 -6.75
CA VAL A 17 -22.34 4.57 -5.30
C VAL A 17 -22.29 3.12 -4.81
N ILE A 18 -22.60 2.15 -5.66
CA ILE A 18 -22.52 0.72 -5.30
C ILE A 18 -21.10 0.19 -5.53
N TYR A 19 -20.51 0.54 -6.68
CA TYR A 19 -19.22 0.03 -7.11
C TYR A 19 -18.08 0.48 -6.18
N PHE A 20 -18.03 1.76 -5.82
CA PHE A 20 -16.91 2.32 -5.08
C PHE A 20 -16.76 1.72 -3.66
N PRO A 21 -17.82 1.55 -2.85
CA PRO A 21 -17.71 0.85 -1.58
C PRO A 21 -17.27 -0.61 -1.70
N ILE A 22 -17.72 -1.33 -2.75
CA ILE A 22 -17.30 -2.70 -2.99
C ILE A 22 -15.79 -2.75 -3.26
N LEU A 23 -15.29 -1.84 -4.12
CA LEU A 23 -13.85 -1.71 -4.36
C LEU A 23 -13.09 -1.45 -3.05
N CYS A 24 -13.55 -0.49 -2.23
CA CYS A 24 -12.91 -0.19 -0.94
C CYS A 24 -12.88 -1.41 -0.01
N ILE A 25 -13.98 -2.15 0.13
CA ILE A 25 -14.05 -3.34 0.99
C ILE A 25 -13.10 -4.43 0.49
N LEU A 26 -13.05 -4.67 -0.83
CA LEU A 26 -12.14 -5.63 -1.43
C LEU A 26 -10.67 -5.24 -1.22
N LEU A 27 -10.35 -3.94 -1.33
CA LEU A 27 -9.01 -3.43 -1.03
C LEU A 27 -8.66 -3.60 0.44
N VAL A 28 -9.55 -3.19 1.36
CA VAL A 28 -9.37 -3.39 2.80
C VAL A 28 -9.12 -4.86 3.13
N GLY A 29 -9.83 -5.80 2.51
CA GLY A 29 -9.60 -7.23 2.75
C GLY A 29 -8.28 -7.73 2.16
N THR A 30 -8.12 -7.58 0.84
CA THR A 30 -7.04 -8.25 0.10
C THR A 30 -5.69 -7.58 0.30
N TYR A 31 -5.64 -6.24 0.26
CA TYR A 31 -4.38 -5.52 0.46
C TYR A 31 -3.90 -5.66 1.90
N HIS A 32 -4.81 -5.58 2.87
CA HIS A 32 -4.46 -5.80 4.26
C HIS A 32 -3.92 -7.21 4.49
N MET A 33 -4.54 -8.27 3.95
CA MET A 33 -3.98 -9.62 4.05
C MET A 33 -2.59 -9.74 3.42
N HIS A 34 -2.39 -9.18 2.22
CA HIS A 34 -1.09 -9.18 1.56
C HIS A 34 -0.01 -8.45 2.38
N PHE A 35 -0.34 -7.26 2.88
CA PHE A 35 0.57 -6.45 3.67
C PHE A 35 0.86 -7.09 5.03
N MET A 36 -0.17 -7.59 5.70
CA MET A 36 -0.08 -8.26 7.00
C MET A 36 0.84 -9.49 6.94
N LEU A 37 0.78 -10.29 5.88
CA LEU A 37 1.57 -11.51 5.76
C LEU A 37 3.05 -11.25 5.43
N LEU A 38 3.38 -10.11 4.83
CA LEU A 38 4.74 -9.84 4.33
C LEU A 38 5.49 -8.76 5.11
N ALA A 39 4.77 -7.76 5.62
CA ALA A 39 5.31 -6.61 6.35
C ALA A 39 4.61 -6.38 7.70
N GLY A 40 3.57 -7.16 8.02
CA GLY A 40 2.72 -6.94 9.19
C GLY A 40 3.48 -6.94 10.50
N ASP A 41 4.49 -7.79 10.66
CA ASP A 41 5.23 -7.88 11.93
C ASP A 41 5.92 -6.56 12.32
N TRP A 42 6.49 -5.85 11.34
CA TRP A 42 7.09 -4.51 11.56
C TRP A 42 6.04 -3.41 11.75
N ASP A 43 4.84 -3.61 11.19
CA ASP A 43 3.75 -2.65 11.35
C ASP A 43 2.97 -2.87 12.66
N PHE A 44 2.94 -4.10 13.18
CA PHE A 44 2.23 -4.45 14.40
C PHE A 44 2.78 -3.75 15.61
N TRP A 45 4.10 -3.79 15.76
CA TRP A 45 4.74 -3.45 17.02
C TRP A 45 5.59 -2.21 16.91
N LEU A 46 5.54 -1.36 17.93
CA LEU A 46 6.38 -0.17 18.00
C LEU A 46 7.87 -0.53 18.11
N ASP A 47 8.20 -1.56 18.89
CA ASP A 47 9.58 -2.01 19.11
C ASP A 47 10.19 -2.72 17.89
N TRP A 48 9.41 -2.96 16.83
CA TRP A 48 9.91 -3.49 15.55
C TRP A 48 10.21 -2.38 14.52
N LYS A 49 9.76 -1.15 14.74
CA LYS A 49 9.93 -0.03 13.79
C LYS A 49 11.36 0.53 13.84
N ASP A 50 12.29 -0.23 13.28
CA ASP A 50 13.72 0.06 13.28
C ASP A 50 14.16 0.93 12.11
N ARG A 51 15.47 1.13 12.00
CA ARG A 51 16.07 2.00 10.97
C ARG A 51 16.38 1.29 9.67
N GLN A 52 16.41 -0.04 9.65
CA GLN A 52 16.84 -0.84 8.51
C GLN A 52 15.69 -1.62 7.88
N TRP A 53 15.04 -2.50 8.63
CA TRP A 53 14.11 -3.47 8.05
C TRP A 53 12.72 -2.88 7.84
N TRP A 54 12.19 -2.16 8.82
CA TRP A 54 10.90 -1.49 8.73
C TRP A 54 10.77 -0.59 7.49
N PRO A 55 11.65 0.41 7.24
CA PRO A 55 11.53 1.26 6.04
C PRO A 55 11.74 0.52 4.72
N VAL A 56 12.39 -0.65 4.73
CA VAL A 56 12.64 -1.43 3.52
C VAL A 56 11.46 -2.33 3.20
N VAL A 57 11.09 -3.19 4.13
CA VAL A 57 10.06 -4.22 3.91
C VAL A 57 8.69 -3.57 3.70
N THR A 58 8.32 -2.59 4.55
CA THR A 58 7.02 -1.91 4.47
C THR A 58 6.81 -1.25 3.11
N LEU A 59 7.84 -0.67 2.50
CA LEU A 59 7.68 0.06 1.23
C LEU A 59 7.74 -0.81 0.00
N ILE A 60 8.58 -1.84 0.02
CA ILE A 60 8.65 -2.84 -1.05
C ILE A 60 7.31 -3.59 -1.15
N VAL A 61 6.72 -3.94 0.00
CA VAL A 61 5.40 -4.60 0.05
C VAL A 61 4.28 -3.60 -0.18
N GLY A 62 4.36 -2.40 0.39
CA GLY A 62 3.28 -1.40 0.28
C GLY A 62 3.02 -0.94 -1.15
N ILE A 63 4.05 -0.80 -1.98
CA ILE A 63 3.89 -0.27 -3.35
C ILE A 63 3.16 -1.22 -4.32
N THR A 64 3.04 -2.51 -3.97
CA THR A 64 2.50 -3.56 -4.86
C THR A 64 1.07 -3.26 -5.31
N TYR A 65 0.13 -3.18 -4.35
CA TYR A 65 -1.27 -2.87 -4.61
C TYR A 65 -1.45 -1.45 -5.13
N CYS A 66 -0.64 -0.50 -4.64
CA CYS A 66 -0.66 0.88 -5.15
C CYS A 66 -0.45 0.88 -6.66
N ALA A 67 0.58 0.21 -7.17
CA ALA A 67 0.88 0.13 -8.60
C ALA A 67 -0.24 -0.55 -9.40
N ALA A 68 -0.78 -1.67 -8.91
CA ALA A 68 -1.83 -2.42 -9.61
C ALA A 68 -3.15 -1.64 -9.69
N ILE A 69 -3.56 -0.96 -8.61
CA ILE A 69 -4.79 -0.17 -8.59
C ILE A 69 -4.62 1.16 -9.30
N MET A 70 -3.43 1.75 -9.28
CA MET A 70 -3.10 2.87 -10.16
C MET A 70 -3.26 2.48 -11.64
N TYR A 71 -2.81 1.29 -12.05
CA TYR A 71 -3.09 0.81 -13.41
C TYR A 71 -4.59 0.78 -13.68
N TYR A 72 -5.36 0.09 -12.83
CA TYR A 72 -6.80 -0.08 -13.01
C TYR A 72 -7.54 1.26 -13.13
N LEU A 73 -7.32 2.18 -12.19
CA LEU A 73 -8.04 3.45 -12.14
C LEU A 73 -7.55 4.45 -13.20
N TRP A 74 -6.25 4.47 -13.50
CA TRP A 74 -5.71 5.42 -14.46
C TRP A 74 -5.94 5.00 -15.90
N VAL A 75 -5.69 3.73 -16.23
CA VAL A 75 -5.79 3.25 -17.62
C VAL A 75 -7.25 3.18 -18.06
N ASN A 76 -8.15 2.68 -17.19
CA ASN A 76 -9.55 2.47 -17.56
C ASN A 76 -10.43 3.70 -17.29
N TYR A 77 -10.19 4.44 -16.20
CA TYR A 77 -11.09 5.54 -15.77
C TYR A 77 -10.42 6.91 -15.71
N ARG A 78 -9.11 7.01 -15.96
CA ARG A 78 -8.31 8.26 -15.87
C ARG A 78 -8.43 8.95 -14.50
N GLN A 79 -8.59 8.16 -13.44
CA GLN A 79 -8.73 8.64 -12.07
C GLN A 79 -7.35 8.67 -11.37
N PRO A 80 -6.89 9.83 -10.86
CA PRO A 80 -5.53 10.01 -10.32
C PRO A 80 -5.46 9.86 -8.78
N PHE A 81 -6.06 8.82 -8.22
CA PHE A 81 -6.06 8.59 -6.76
C PHE A 81 -5.85 7.12 -6.39
N GLY A 82 -5.14 6.35 -7.23
CA GLY A 82 -5.01 4.91 -7.05
C GLY A 82 -4.14 4.51 -5.86
N ALA A 83 -2.97 5.13 -5.72
CA ALA A 83 -2.10 4.82 -4.58
C ALA A 83 -2.73 5.29 -3.27
N THR A 84 -3.30 6.50 -3.26
CA THR A 84 -3.94 7.08 -2.07
C THR A 84 -5.15 6.27 -1.63
N LEU A 85 -5.99 5.80 -2.56
CA LEU A 85 -7.10 4.91 -2.23
C LEU A 85 -6.60 3.63 -1.55
N CYS A 86 -5.59 2.97 -2.11
CA CYS A 86 -5.02 1.76 -1.52
C CYS A 86 -4.50 1.98 -0.11
N VAL A 87 -3.66 3.01 0.09
CA VAL A 87 -3.05 3.29 1.39
C VAL A 87 -4.10 3.70 2.43
N VAL A 88 -5.10 4.48 2.05
CA VAL A 88 -6.20 4.83 2.96
C VAL A 88 -7.03 3.60 3.33
N CYS A 89 -7.35 2.73 2.37
CA CYS A 89 -8.03 1.46 2.65
C CYS A 89 -7.21 0.56 3.58
N LEU A 90 -5.89 0.46 3.36
CA LEU A 90 -5.01 -0.29 4.25
C LEU A 90 -5.04 0.28 5.66
N LEU A 91 -4.84 1.59 5.81
CA LEU A 91 -4.86 2.26 7.12
C LEU A 91 -6.20 2.07 7.83
N VAL A 92 -7.33 2.17 7.12
CA VAL A 92 -8.65 1.89 7.71
C VAL A 92 -8.73 0.44 8.22
N GLY A 93 -8.26 -0.53 7.43
CA GLY A 93 -8.19 -1.93 7.83
C GLY A 93 -7.31 -2.14 9.06
N GLU A 94 -6.12 -1.57 9.06
CA GLU A 94 -5.18 -1.64 10.17
C GLU A 94 -5.77 -1.04 11.44
N TRP A 95 -6.29 0.19 11.37
CA TRP A 95 -6.90 0.88 12.51
C TRP A 95 -8.08 0.10 13.11
N LEU A 96 -8.93 -0.48 12.26
CA LEU A 96 -10.02 -1.34 12.72
C LEU A 96 -9.46 -2.54 13.50
N THR A 97 -8.45 -3.22 12.97
CA THR A 97 -7.81 -4.35 13.66
C THR A 97 -7.06 -3.91 14.92
N ARG A 98 -6.42 -2.74 14.95
CA ARG A 98 -5.67 -2.24 16.11
C ARG A 98 -6.60 -1.90 17.25
N TYR A 99 -7.72 -1.25 16.94
CA TYR A 99 -8.69 -0.87 17.95
C TYR A 99 -9.48 -2.07 18.47
N TRP A 100 -10.12 -2.84 17.58
CA TRP A 100 -11.02 -3.93 17.99
C TRP A 100 -10.27 -5.21 18.38
N GLY A 101 -9.18 -5.54 17.68
CA GLY A 101 -8.37 -6.71 17.97
C GLY A 101 -7.36 -6.45 19.08
N PHE A 102 -6.38 -5.59 18.83
CA PHE A 102 -5.25 -5.43 19.75
C PHE A 102 -5.63 -4.73 21.06
N TYR A 103 -6.36 -3.62 20.99
CA TYR A 103 -6.70 -2.82 22.17
C TYR A 103 -7.93 -3.36 22.92
N TRP A 104 -9.06 -3.55 22.23
CA TRP A 104 -10.30 -3.97 22.88
C TRP A 104 -10.26 -5.42 23.35
N TRP A 105 -9.82 -6.35 22.50
CA TRP A 105 -9.81 -7.79 22.82
C TRP A 105 -8.55 -8.22 23.57
N SER A 106 -7.37 -7.75 23.15
CA SER A 106 -6.07 -8.20 23.70
C SER A 106 -5.42 -7.23 24.68
N HIS A 107 -6.03 -6.06 24.93
CA HIS A 107 -5.59 -5.06 25.91
C HIS A 107 -4.16 -4.51 25.71
N TYR A 108 -3.64 -4.54 24.49
CA TYR A 108 -2.41 -3.81 24.15
C TYR A 108 -2.69 -2.31 24.02
N PRO A 109 -1.85 -1.41 24.57
CA PRO A 109 -2.10 0.02 24.48
C PRO A 109 -1.94 0.48 23.03
N ILE A 110 -2.80 1.40 22.59
CA ILE A 110 -2.80 1.88 21.20
C ILE A 110 -1.44 2.42 20.77
N ASN A 111 -0.75 3.16 21.64
CA ASN A 111 0.58 3.71 21.34
C ASN A 111 1.64 2.65 21.01
N PHE A 112 1.48 1.42 21.50
CA PHE A 112 2.39 0.32 21.21
C PHE A 112 2.08 -0.37 19.88
N VAL A 113 0.83 -0.30 19.42
CA VAL A 113 0.34 -0.99 18.22
C VAL A 113 -0.05 -0.03 17.10
N LEU A 114 0.48 1.19 17.11
CA LEU A 114 0.19 2.22 16.09
C LEU A 114 0.65 1.75 14.70
N PRO A 115 -0.20 1.87 13.66
CA PRO A 115 0.18 1.55 12.29
C PRO A 115 1.06 2.64 11.67
N SER A 116 1.84 2.25 10.66
CA SER A 116 2.68 3.16 9.87
C SER A 116 1.86 3.86 8.80
N THR A 117 2.22 5.10 8.44
CA THR A 117 1.58 5.82 7.33
C THR A 117 2.43 5.81 6.07
N MET A 118 1.79 5.53 4.93
CA MET A 118 2.39 5.67 3.60
C MET A 118 1.73 6.80 2.79
N ILE A 119 0.85 7.60 3.41
CA ILE A 119 0.06 8.64 2.75
C ILE A 119 0.94 9.66 2.01
N PRO A 120 2.03 10.20 2.60
CA PRO A 120 2.87 11.18 1.90
C PRO A 120 3.45 10.65 0.60
N GLY A 121 3.95 9.40 0.61
CA GLY A 121 4.47 8.74 -0.57
C GLY A 121 3.38 8.50 -1.62
N ALA A 122 2.21 8.03 -1.20
CA ALA A 122 1.09 7.76 -2.09
C ALA A 122 0.59 9.03 -2.81
N LEU A 123 0.50 10.16 -2.10
CA LEU A 123 0.13 11.45 -2.69
C LEU A 123 1.13 11.90 -3.75
N VAL A 124 2.43 11.76 -3.50
CA VAL A 124 3.46 12.12 -4.49
C VAL A 124 3.39 11.21 -5.72
N MET A 125 3.11 9.92 -5.52
CA MET A 125 2.97 8.97 -6.62
C MET A 125 1.76 9.28 -7.52
N ASP A 126 0.59 9.52 -6.92
CA ASP A 126 -0.63 9.88 -7.65
C ASP A 126 -0.47 11.24 -8.38
N THR A 127 0.16 12.24 -7.75
CA THR A 127 0.43 13.54 -8.38
C THR A 127 1.46 13.44 -9.51
N CYS A 128 2.49 12.60 -9.38
CA CYS A 128 3.43 12.31 -10.47
C CYS A 128 2.70 11.72 -11.69
N LEU A 129 1.79 10.77 -11.48
CA LEU A 129 1.00 10.19 -12.56
C LEU A 129 0.06 11.22 -13.20
N LEU A 130 -0.60 12.03 -12.38
CA LEU A 130 -1.50 13.08 -12.85
C LEU A 130 -0.79 14.12 -13.73
N LEU A 131 0.38 14.61 -13.29
CA LEU A 131 1.12 15.67 -13.97
C LEU A 131 1.82 15.18 -15.23
N THR A 132 2.49 14.03 -15.15
CA THR A 132 3.33 13.53 -16.25
C THR A 132 2.56 12.68 -17.24
N ARG A 133 1.41 12.13 -16.82
CA ARG A 133 0.58 11.15 -17.57
C ARG A 133 1.36 9.91 -18.03
N SER A 134 2.55 9.70 -17.48
CA SER A 134 3.47 8.63 -17.85
C SER A 134 3.66 7.69 -16.68
N TRP A 135 3.26 6.44 -16.86
CA TRP A 135 3.44 5.40 -15.86
C TRP A 135 4.93 5.11 -15.60
N LEU A 136 5.80 5.27 -16.61
CA LEU A 136 7.23 5.04 -16.47
C LEU A 136 7.91 6.13 -15.65
N ILE A 137 7.53 7.40 -15.85
CA ILE A 137 8.03 8.50 -15.00
C ILE A 137 7.51 8.34 -13.58
N THR A 138 6.25 7.90 -13.42
CA THR A 138 5.67 7.59 -12.11
C THR A 138 6.40 6.46 -11.41
N ALA A 139 6.79 5.41 -12.14
CA ALA A 139 7.59 4.31 -11.58
C ALA A 139 8.91 4.82 -11.00
N LEU A 140 9.62 5.68 -11.74
CA LEU A 140 10.91 6.21 -11.32
C LEU A 140 10.79 7.26 -10.21
N VAL A 141 10.06 8.34 -10.48
CA VAL A 141 9.98 9.50 -9.57
C VAL A 141 8.98 9.23 -8.44
N GLY A 142 7.80 8.73 -8.76
CA GLY A 142 6.77 8.40 -7.78
C GLY A 142 7.15 7.21 -6.90
N GLY A 143 7.64 6.12 -7.51
CA GLY A 143 8.15 4.96 -6.78
C GLY A 143 9.37 5.29 -5.92
N GLY A 144 10.29 6.12 -6.43
CA GLY A 144 11.42 6.62 -5.65
C GLY A 144 10.99 7.49 -4.46
N ALA A 145 10.08 8.44 -4.68
CA ALA A 145 9.54 9.30 -3.62
C ALA A 145 8.76 8.51 -2.57
N PHE A 146 8.04 7.46 -2.96
CA PHE A 146 7.33 6.57 -2.03
C PHE A 146 8.27 5.92 -1.03
N GLY A 147 9.43 5.44 -1.51
CA GLY A 147 10.50 4.92 -0.66
C GLY A 147 11.12 5.95 0.27
N LEU A 148 11.46 7.13 -0.27
CA LEU A 148 12.20 8.16 0.48
C LEU A 148 11.35 8.88 1.53
N LEU A 149 10.05 9.05 1.30
CA LEU A 149 9.18 9.85 2.17
C LEU A 149 8.61 9.07 3.35
N PHE A 150 8.80 7.76 3.41
CA PHE A 150 8.24 6.94 4.46
C PHE A 150 8.79 7.24 5.85
N TYR A 151 10.12 7.16 6.01
CA TYR A 151 10.74 7.38 7.31
C TYR A 151 10.52 8.82 7.80
N PRO A 152 10.71 9.87 6.96
CA PRO A 152 10.36 11.24 7.33
C PRO A 152 8.86 11.44 7.62
N GLY A 153 7.97 10.77 6.89
CA GLY A 153 6.52 10.87 7.08
C GLY A 153 6.02 10.25 8.38
N ASN A 154 6.73 9.25 8.89
CA ASN A 154 6.40 8.57 10.15
C ASN A 154 7.17 9.11 11.36
N TRP A 155 8.28 9.82 11.15
CA TRP A 155 9.11 10.39 12.22
C TRP A 155 8.33 11.29 13.21
N PRO A 156 7.35 12.11 12.80
CA PRO A 156 6.55 12.88 13.75
C PRO A 156 5.72 12.02 14.72
N ILE A 157 5.39 10.79 14.33
CA ILE A 157 4.58 9.85 15.13
C ILE A 157 5.49 9.04 16.06
N PHE A 158 6.57 8.47 15.53
CA PHE A 158 7.42 7.53 16.27
C PHE A 158 8.71 8.16 16.83
N GLY A 159 9.08 9.36 16.41
CA GLY A 159 10.24 10.09 16.94
C GLY A 159 10.30 10.13 18.48
N PRO A 160 9.20 10.44 19.19
CA PRO A 160 9.17 10.44 20.65
C PRO A 160 9.47 9.07 21.30
N THR A 161 9.24 7.95 20.60
CA THR A 161 9.44 6.61 21.18
C THR A 161 10.90 6.16 21.15
N HIS A 162 11.76 6.90 20.45
CA HIS A 162 13.22 6.69 20.44
C HIS A 162 13.94 7.39 21.59
N LEU A 163 13.22 8.09 22.48
CA LEU A 163 13.83 8.71 23.66
C LEU A 163 14.50 7.64 24.55
N PRO A 164 15.72 7.89 25.03
CA PRO A 164 16.43 6.96 25.90
C PRO A 164 15.83 6.98 27.31
N LEU A 165 15.75 5.81 27.94
CA LEU A 165 15.46 5.63 29.36
C LEU A 165 16.36 4.55 29.96
N VAL A 166 16.56 4.62 31.27
CA VAL A 166 17.32 3.61 32.01
C VAL A 166 16.36 2.83 32.89
N ALA A 167 16.20 1.54 32.61
CA ALA A 167 15.41 0.62 33.42
C ALA A 167 16.34 -0.47 33.96
N GLU A 168 16.34 -0.68 35.28
CA GLU A 168 17.19 -1.70 35.94
C GLU A 168 18.68 -1.60 35.56
N GLY A 169 19.19 -0.37 35.33
CA GLY A 169 20.57 -0.12 34.93
C GLY A 169 20.90 -0.37 33.46
N VAL A 170 19.92 -0.77 32.65
CA VAL A 170 20.06 -0.99 31.19
C VAL A 170 19.45 0.18 30.42
N LEU A 171 20.17 0.67 29.41
CA LEU A 171 19.68 1.69 28.48
C LEU A 171 18.71 1.05 27.49
N LEU A 172 17.48 1.53 27.46
CA LEU A 172 16.42 1.12 26.53
C LEU A 172 15.82 2.36 25.85
N SER A 173 15.20 2.16 24.69
CA SER A 173 14.28 3.17 24.15
C SER A 173 12.92 3.05 24.83
N VAL A 174 12.09 4.10 24.77
CA VAL A 174 10.67 4.00 25.19
C VAL A 174 9.97 2.87 24.43
N ALA A 175 10.25 2.69 23.14
CA ALA A 175 9.72 1.59 22.34
C ALA A 175 10.08 0.21 22.91
N ASP A 176 11.36 -0.04 23.17
CA ASP A 176 11.82 -1.32 23.74
C ASP A 176 11.23 -1.57 25.13
N TYR A 177 11.15 -0.53 25.96
CA TYR A 177 10.58 -0.64 27.30
C TYR A 177 9.08 -0.97 27.25
N THR A 178 8.32 -0.35 26.34
CA THR A 178 6.91 -0.72 26.14
C THR A 178 6.77 -2.17 25.66
N GLY A 179 7.61 -2.64 24.74
CA GLY A 179 7.61 -4.03 24.30
C GLY A 179 7.99 -5.03 25.40
N PHE A 180 8.80 -4.61 26.37
CA PHE A 180 9.15 -5.40 27.55
C PHE A 180 8.00 -5.45 28.58
N LEU A 181 7.32 -4.33 28.83
CA LEU A 181 6.22 -4.24 29.79
C LEU A 181 4.98 -5.05 29.36
N TYR A 182 4.63 -4.98 28.08
CA TYR A 182 3.45 -5.65 27.54
C TYR A 182 3.83 -7.01 26.97
N VAL A 183 3.72 -8.04 27.82
CA VAL A 183 4.11 -9.42 27.49
C VAL A 183 3.33 -9.96 26.30
N ARG A 184 4.06 -10.38 25.26
CA ARG A 184 3.51 -11.07 24.09
C ARG A 184 3.83 -12.56 24.18
N THR A 185 2.81 -13.40 24.30
CA THR A 185 2.97 -14.84 24.57
C THR A 185 3.64 -15.62 23.43
N GLY A 186 3.50 -15.15 22.18
CA GLY A 186 4.02 -15.82 20.98
C GLY A 186 5.15 -15.10 20.25
N THR A 187 5.57 -13.91 20.71
CA THR A 187 6.59 -13.10 20.02
C THR A 187 7.70 -12.69 20.99
N PRO A 188 8.61 -13.63 21.33
CA PRO A 188 9.77 -13.32 22.15
C PRO A 188 10.74 -12.40 21.39
N GLU A 189 11.60 -11.70 22.15
CA GLU A 189 12.47 -10.64 21.64
C GLU A 189 13.42 -11.10 20.52
N TYR A 190 13.91 -12.34 20.55
CA TYR A 190 14.81 -12.88 19.53
C TYR A 190 14.17 -13.12 18.16
N VAL A 191 12.83 -13.15 18.06
CA VAL A 191 12.12 -13.29 16.78
C VAL A 191 12.13 -11.97 16.01
N ARG A 192 12.40 -10.86 16.71
CA ARG A 192 12.41 -9.52 16.13
C ARG A 192 13.55 -9.35 15.14
N LEU A 193 13.19 -9.01 13.91
CA LEU A 193 14.13 -8.69 12.83
C LEU A 193 14.35 -7.18 12.75
N ILE A 194 15.31 -6.68 13.52
CA ILE A 194 15.71 -5.27 13.55
C ILE A 194 17.21 -5.10 13.32
N GLU A 195 17.65 -3.88 13.08
CA GLU A 195 19.08 -3.54 13.02
C GLU A 195 19.81 -3.95 14.33
N GLN A 196 20.73 -4.92 14.23
CA GLN A 196 21.62 -5.35 15.32
C GLN A 196 23.08 -4.84 15.15
N GLY A 197 23.32 -4.04 14.11
CA GLY A 197 24.65 -3.57 13.72
C GLY A 197 25.48 -4.63 12.98
N SER A 198 26.50 -4.18 12.24
CA SER A 198 27.43 -5.05 11.52
C SER A 198 28.82 -4.40 11.50
N LEU A 199 29.87 -5.22 11.42
CA LEU A 199 31.25 -4.72 11.23
C LEU A 199 31.43 -3.95 9.91
N ARG A 200 30.46 -4.04 8.99
CA ARG A 200 30.48 -3.38 7.68
C ARG A 200 29.65 -2.09 7.65
N THR A 201 28.92 -1.76 8.71
CA THR A 201 28.11 -0.53 8.77
C THR A 201 28.94 0.62 9.29
N PHE A 202 29.11 1.66 8.47
CA PHE A 202 29.65 2.94 8.92
C PHE A 202 28.50 3.73 9.58
N GLY A 203 28.64 4.01 10.88
CA GLY A 203 27.53 4.39 11.76
C GLY A 203 26.79 5.69 11.37
N GLY A 204 25.52 5.77 11.78
CA GLY A 204 24.68 6.98 11.72
C GLY A 204 23.87 7.18 10.43
N HIS A 205 24.17 6.42 9.36
CA HIS A 205 23.53 6.60 8.04
C HIS A 205 22.57 5.48 7.63
N THR A 206 22.31 4.50 8.51
CA THR A 206 21.52 3.30 8.17
C THR A 206 20.14 3.65 7.60
N THR A 207 19.43 4.61 8.21
CA THR A 207 18.09 5.05 7.75
C THR A 207 18.10 5.57 6.33
N VAL A 208 19.10 6.38 5.98
CA VAL A 208 19.22 6.98 4.66
C VAL A 208 19.51 5.90 3.62
N ILE A 209 20.46 5.02 3.91
CA ILE A 209 20.82 3.92 3.01
C ILE A 209 19.61 2.99 2.81
N ALA A 210 18.91 2.65 3.87
CA ALA A 210 17.70 1.83 3.83
C ALA A 210 16.59 2.51 3.00
N ALA A 211 16.36 3.81 3.17
CA ALA A 211 15.36 4.55 2.40
C ALA A 211 15.69 4.62 0.90
N PHE A 212 16.96 4.85 0.53
CA PHE A 212 17.39 4.81 -0.88
C PHE A 212 17.28 3.42 -1.49
N PHE A 213 17.65 2.39 -0.73
CA PHE A 213 17.49 1.00 -1.16
C PHE A 213 16.01 0.65 -1.36
N ALA A 214 15.15 1.01 -0.39
CA ALA A 214 13.72 0.84 -0.48
C ALA A 214 13.15 1.56 -1.70
N ALA A 215 13.52 2.82 -1.92
CA ALA A 215 13.15 3.59 -3.11
C ALA A 215 13.54 2.88 -4.41
N PHE A 216 14.78 2.39 -4.51
CA PHE A 216 15.24 1.67 -5.70
C PHE A 216 14.43 0.40 -5.98
N VAL A 217 14.23 -0.43 -4.95
CA VAL A 217 13.45 -1.68 -5.12
C VAL A 217 11.98 -1.37 -5.36
N SER A 218 11.42 -0.34 -4.73
CA SER A 218 10.05 0.13 -4.97
C SER A 218 9.85 0.55 -6.43
N MET A 219 10.82 1.21 -7.07
CA MET A 219 10.75 1.49 -8.52
C MET A 219 10.59 0.21 -9.35
N LEU A 220 11.34 -0.85 -9.03
CA LEU A 220 11.27 -2.13 -9.74
C LEU A 220 9.95 -2.86 -9.45
N MET A 221 9.52 -2.89 -8.19
CA MET A 221 8.27 -3.51 -7.76
C MET A 221 7.07 -2.82 -8.42
N PHE A 222 7.11 -1.49 -8.56
CA PHE A 222 6.08 -0.75 -9.27
C PHE A 222 5.95 -1.23 -10.72
N LEU A 223 7.06 -1.41 -11.44
CA LEU A 223 7.02 -1.89 -12.84
C LEU A 223 6.36 -3.27 -12.91
N VAL A 224 6.79 -4.20 -12.06
CA VAL A 224 6.25 -5.57 -12.02
C VAL A 224 4.75 -5.56 -11.71
N TRP A 225 4.34 -4.79 -10.70
CA TRP A 225 2.94 -4.75 -10.27
C TRP A 225 2.05 -3.92 -11.17
N TRP A 226 2.60 -2.97 -11.91
CA TRP A 226 1.89 -2.31 -13.00
C TRP A 226 1.50 -3.32 -14.09
N TYR A 227 2.41 -4.22 -14.47
CA TYR A 227 2.11 -5.30 -15.41
C TYR A 227 1.17 -6.36 -14.83
N PHE A 228 1.25 -6.67 -13.54
CA PHE A 228 0.22 -7.50 -12.90
C PHE A 228 -1.14 -6.80 -12.90
N GLY A 229 -1.20 -5.50 -12.64
CA GLY A 229 -2.42 -4.71 -12.81
C GLY A 229 -2.98 -4.84 -14.22
N LYS A 230 -2.12 -4.75 -15.25
CA LYS A 230 -2.52 -5.04 -16.63
C LYS A 230 -3.11 -6.43 -16.79
N LEU A 231 -2.43 -7.47 -16.29
CA LEU A 231 -2.88 -8.86 -16.40
C LEU A 231 -4.23 -9.10 -15.71
N PHE A 232 -4.42 -8.58 -14.50
CA PHE A 232 -5.65 -8.77 -13.72
C PHE A 232 -6.83 -7.94 -14.25
N CYS A 233 -6.54 -6.83 -14.93
CA CYS A 233 -7.57 -5.94 -15.45
C CYS A 233 -7.90 -6.17 -16.93
N THR A 234 -7.20 -7.08 -17.63
CA THR A 234 -7.56 -7.47 -19.00
C THR A 234 -8.72 -8.46 -19.01
N SER A 235 -9.79 -8.11 -19.70
CA SER A 235 -10.89 -9.03 -19.98
C SER A 235 -10.64 -9.75 -21.32
N PHE A 236 -10.81 -11.07 -21.36
CA PHE A 236 -10.73 -11.85 -22.59
C PHE A 236 -11.97 -12.74 -22.73
N TYR A 237 -12.51 -12.78 -23.94
CA TYR A 237 -13.70 -13.55 -24.28
C TYR A 237 -13.41 -14.44 -25.49
N TYR A 238 -13.84 -15.70 -25.40
CA TYR A 238 -13.88 -16.60 -26.54
C TYR A 238 -15.18 -16.39 -27.30
N VAL A 239 -15.11 -15.65 -28.40
CA VAL A 239 -16.29 -15.34 -29.22
C VAL A 239 -16.34 -16.34 -30.38
N LYS A 240 -17.49 -17.00 -30.54
CA LYS A 240 -17.75 -17.86 -31.70
C LYS A 240 -18.33 -17.02 -32.83
N GLY A 241 -17.57 -16.88 -33.91
CA GLY A 241 -18.02 -16.15 -35.10
C GLY A 241 -19.11 -16.89 -35.88
N PRO A 242 -19.77 -16.23 -36.85
CA PRO A 242 -20.84 -16.82 -37.68
C PRO A 242 -20.43 -18.09 -38.44
N ARG A 243 -19.13 -18.25 -38.70
CA ARG A 243 -18.53 -19.43 -39.36
C ARG A 243 -18.08 -20.53 -38.39
N GLY A 244 -18.50 -20.45 -37.13
CA GLY A 244 -18.20 -21.45 -36.09
C GLY A 244 -16.77 -21.42 -35.53
N ARG A 245 -15.90 -20.54 -36.03
CA ARG A 245 -14.54 -20.34 -35.50
C ARG A 245 -14.59 -19.60 -34.16
N VAL A 246 -13.96 -20.17 -33.15
CA VAL A 246 -13.78 -19.54 -31.84
C VAL A 246 -12.49 -18.72 -31.89
N ALA A 247 -12.60 -17.41 -31.65
CA ALA A 247 -11.45 -16.52 -31.56
C ALA A 247 -11.43 -15.87 -30.18
N GLU A 248 -10.24 -15.80 -29.59
CA GLU A 248 -10.01 -14.99 -28.41
C GLU A 248 -10.03 -13.51 -28.81
N LYS A 249 -10.84 -12.72 -28.11
CA LYS A 249 -10.87 -11.27 -28.24
C LYS A 249 -10.69 -10.63 -26.87
N HIS A 250 -9.78 -9.67 -26.79
CA HIS A 250 -9.57 -8.85 -25.60
C HIS A 250 -10.50 -7.63 -25.62
N ASP A 251 -10.98 -7.21 -24.45
CA ASP A 251 -11.77 -5.98 -24.25
C ASP A 251 -13.02 -5.85 -25.12
N VAL A 252 -13.72 -6.97 -25.36
CA VAL A 252 -15.03 -6.93 -26.01
C VAL A 252 -16.05 -6.52 -24.96
N THR A 253 -16.66 -5.35 -25.11
CA THR A 253 -17.98 -5.11 -24.52
C THR A 253 -18.90 -6.19 -25.07
N ALA A 254 -19.24 -7.19 -24.25
CA ALA A 254 -20.03 -8.34 -24.66
C ALA A 254 -21.26 -7.87 -25.44
N PHE A 255 -21.24 -8.03 -26.76
CA PHE A 255 -22.32 -7.67 -27.68
C PHE A 255 -22.73 -6.16 -27.76
N GLY A 256 -21.78 -5.22 -27.87
CA GLY A 256 -22.10 -3.78 -27.98
C GLY A 256 -21.62 -3.02 -29.23
N GLU A 257 -20.65 -3.53 -30.00
CA GLU A 257 -20.01 -2.74 -31.07
C GLU A 257 -20.74 -2.76 -32.43
N GLU A 258 -21.84 -3.50 -32.57
CA GLU A 258 -22.70 -3.36 -33.75
C GLU A 258 -23.62 -2.14 -33.57
N GLY A 259 -23.07 -0.93 -33.70
CA GLY A 259 -23.88 0.29 -33.84
C GLY A 259 -23.38 1.57 -33.17
N PHE A 260 -22.25 1.57 -32.47
CA PHE A 260 -21.68 2.81 -31.95
C PHE A 260 -20.61 3.36 -32.91
N PRO A 261 -20.75 4.58 -33.45
CA PRO A 261 -19.71 5.18 -34.27
C PRO A 261 -18.47 5.40 -33.42
N GLU A 262 -17.36 4.80 -33.85
CA GLU A 262 -16.01 5.14 -33.39
C GLU A 262 -15.81 6.64 -33.60
N GLY A 263 -15.62 7.37 -32.50
CA GLY A 263 -15.42 8.83 -32.48
C GLY A 263 -14.48 9.23 -31.36
#